data_AF-K7KXD1-F1
#
_entry.id   AF-K7KXD1-F1
#
_cell.length_a   1.000
_cell.length_b   1.000
_cell.length_c   1.000
_cell.angle_alpha   90.00
_cell.angle_beta   90.00
_cell.angle_gamma   90.00
#
_symmetry.space_group_name_H-M   'P 1'
#
loop_
_entity.id
_entity.type
_entity.pdbx_description
1 polymer ?
#
loop_
_entity_poly.entity_id
_entity_poly.type
_entity_poly.pdbx_seq_one_letter_code
_entity_poly.pdbx_strand_id
1 'polypeptide(L)'
;MGVFGLEDPNGSDEHLERKILDLERLSRVESIFGNLSETIKIYGPWSSAWVGEAGGAYNSGGNHVSNRFLNSFWYLDQLGIASCYNTKVYCRQTLIGGNYGLLNATTFAPNPDYYR
;
A
#
# COMPACT_ATOMS: atom_id res chain seq x y z
N MET A 1 11.64 -5.59 12.14
CA MET A 1 10.27 -5.89 11.71
C MET A 1 9.43 -4.67 12.07
N GLY A 2 9.04 -3.86 11.08
CA GLY A 2 8.16 -2.71 11.28
C GLY A 2 6.85 -2.99 10.58
N VAL A 3 5.73 -2.92 11.29
CA VAL A 3 4.41 -2.87 10.66
C VAL A 3 4.18 -1.42 10.33
N PHE A 4 4.06 -1.09 9.05
CA PHE A 4 3.77 0.27 8.59
C PHE A 4 2.38 0.30 8.01
N GLY A 5 1.40 0.75 8.82
CA GLY A 5 0.15 1.26 8.30
C GLY A 5 0.45 2.62 7.69
N LEU A 6 0.30 2.74 6.37
CA LEU A 6 0.33 4.03 5.72
C LEU A 6 -0.91 4.81 6.17
N GLU A 7 -0.89 6.14 6.08
CA GLU A 7 -2.12 6.93 6.25
C GLU A 7 -3.04 6.62 5.07
N ASP A 8 -3.73 5.50 5.12
CA ASP A 8 -4.62 5.06 4.07
C ASP A 8 -6.00 5.71 4.28
N PRO A 9 -6.70 6.10 3.22
CA PRO A 9 -8.07 6.58 3.33
C PRO A 9 -9.03 5.46 3.79
N ASN A 10 -10.18 5.83 4.36
CA ASN A 10 -11.20 4.85 4.71
C ASN A 10 -11.81 4.25 3.42
N GLY A 11 -12.00 2.92 3.37
CA GLY A 11 -12.69 2.25 2.27
C GLY A 11 -14.13 2.73 2.05
N SER A 12 -14.78 3.29 3.07
CA SER A 12 -16.13 3.84 2.96
C SER A 12 -16.17 5.34 2.64
N ASP A 13 -15.05 5.96 2.28
CA ASP A 13 -14.96 7.38 1.95
C ASP A 13 -15.51 7.68 0.55
N GLU A 14 -16.49 8.58 0.45
CA GLU A 14 -17.10 8.99 -0.83
C GLU A 14 -16.10 9.67 -1.80
N HIS A 15 -14.99 10.16 -1.28
CA HIS A 15 -13.92 10.80 -2.04
C HIS A 15 -12.68 9.92 -2.17
N LEU A 16 -12.80 8.62 -1.89
CA LEU A 16 -11.68 7.67 -1.94
C LEU A 16 -10.93 7.72 -3.28
N GLU A 17 -11.66 7.79 -4.40
CA GLU A 17 -11.06 7.87 -5.74
C GLU A 17 -10.10 9.06 -5.87
N ARG A 18 -10.53 10.24 -5.43
CA ARG A 18 -9.71 11.45 -5.47
C ARG A 18 -8.49 11.33 -4.57
N LYS A 19 -8.65 10.70 -3.40
CA LYS A 19 -7.53 10.49 -2.46
C LYS A 19 -6.49 9.52 -2.99
N ILE A 20 -6.88 8.48 -3.72
CA ILE A 20 -5.94 7.54 -4.35
C ILE A 20 -5.14 8.21 -5.47
N LEU A 21 -5.74 9.17 -6.17
CA LEU A 21 -5.10 9.91 -7.26
C LEU A 21 -4.40 11.21 -6.82
N ASP A 22 -4.45 11.55 -5.54
CA ASP A 22 -3.85 12.77 -5.00
C ASP A 22 -2.33 12.59 -4.86
N LEU A 23 -1.57 13.25 -5.74
CA LEU A 23 -0.11 13.19 -5.74
C LEU A 23 0.51 13.71 -4.45
N GLU A 24 -0.03 14.77 -3.85
CA GLU A 24 0.50 15.31 -2.60
C GLU A 24 0.34 14.28 -1.48
N ARG A 25 -0.82 13.61 -1.43
CA ARG A 25 -1.06 12.51 -0.49
C ARG A 25 -0.10 11.35 -0.71
N LEU A 26 0.08 10.92 -1.96
CA LEU A 26 0.96 9.81 -2.30
C LEU A 26 2.41 10.09 -1.88
N SER A 27 2.92 11.29 -2.14
CA SER A 27 4.28 11.69 -1.77
C SER A 27 4.51 11.80 -0.25
N ARG A 28 3.48 12.02 0.58
CA ARG A 28 3.64 12.11 2.04
C ARG A 28 4.26 10.85 2.65
N VAL A 29 4.05 9.69 2.03
CA VAL A 29 4.62 8.42 2.51
C VAL A 29 6.15 8.40 2.49
N GLU A 30 6.76 9.18 1.60
CA GLU A 30 8.21 9.23 1.42
C GLU A 30 8.91 9.60 2.73
N SER A 31 8.31 10.51 3.50
CA SER A 31 8.80 10.91 4.83
C SER A 31 8.84 9.73 5.82
N ILE A 32 7.87 8.82 5.74
CA ILE A 32 7.80 7.63 6.60
C ILE A 32 8.96 6.68 6.26
N PHE A 33 9.17 6.39 4.98
CA PHE A 33 10.27 5.56 4.52
C PHE A 33 11.64 6.21 4.82
N GLY A 34 11.76 7.53 4.66
CA GLY A 34 12.95 8.30 5.00
C GLY A 34 13.30 8.20 6.49
N ASN A 35 12.33 8.47 7.37
CA ASN A 35 12.51 8.38 8.82
C ASN A 35 12.89 6.96 9.26
N LEU A 36 12.28 5.94 8.66
CA LEU A 36 12.63 4.54 8.93
C LEU A 36 14.06 4.23 8.49
N SER A 37 14.45 4.65 7.28
CA SER A 37 15.79 4.45 6.73
C SER A 37 16.85 5.10 7.63
N GLU A 38 16.60 6.31 8.12
CA GLU A 38 17.47 7.02 9.06
C GLU A 38 17.56 6.30 10.41
N THR A 39 16.41 5.87 10.96
CA THR A 39 16.36 5.08 12.21
C THR A 39 17.19 3.80 12.11
N ILE A 40 17.06 3.06 11.01
CA ILE A 40 17.85 1.83 10.77
C ILE A 40 19.34 2.16 10.68
N LYS A 41 19.72 3.22 9.95
CA LYS A 41 21.14 3.63 9.83
C LYS A 41 21.77 3.95 11.17
N ILE A 42 21.04 4.61 12.07
CA ILE A 42 21.56 5.05 13.38
C ILE A 42 21.56 3.90 14.40
N TYR A 43 20.44 3.19 14.53
CA TYR A 43 20.21 2.31 15.68
C TYR A 43 20.36 0.82 15.36
N GLY A 44 20.40 0.43 14.08
CA GLY A 44 20.50 -0.98 13.70
C GLY A 44 20.87 -1.17 12.24
N PRO A 45 22.07 -0.77 11.80
CA PRO A 45 22.50 -0.88 10.40
C PRO A 45 22.58 -2.33 9.88
N TRP A 46 22.56 -3.32 10.77
CA TRP A 46 22.45 -4.75 10.45
C TRP A 46 21.01 -5.22 10.16
N SER A 47 20.01 -4.36 10.36
CA SER A 47 18.60 -4.68 10.15
C SER A 47 18.13 -4.31 8.74
N SER A 48 16.98 -4.86 8.34
CA SER A 48 16.34 -4.55 7.06
C SER A 48 14.89 -4.13 7.26
N ALA A 49 14.45 -3.13 6.49
CA ALA A 49 13.07 -2.64 6.49
C ALA A 49 12.15 -3.56 5.68
N TRP A 50 11.00 -3.89 6.25
CA TRP A 50 9.93 -4.66 5.61
C TRP A 50 8.64 -3.87 5.81
N VAL A 51 7.80 -3.80 4.78
CA VAL A 51 6.41 -3.36 4.90
C VAL A 51 5.57 -4.60 5.20
N GLY A 52 5.17 -4.75 6.46
CA GLY A 52 4.44 -5.93 6.92
C GLY A 52 2.97 -6.00 6.50
N GLU A 53 2.37 -4.87 6.15
CA GLU A 53 1.01 -4.75 5.62
C GLU A 53 0.92 -3.46 4.81
N ALA A 54 0.23 -3.48 3.68
CA ALA A 54 -0.09 -2.26 2.92
C ALA A 54 -1.38 -2.46 2.12
N GLY A 55 -2.26 -1.46 2.08
CA GLY A 55 -3.46 -1.47 1.25
C GLY A 55 -3.95 -0.05 0.97
N GLY A 56 -4.43 0.26 -0.24
CA GLY A 56 -4.74 1.64 -0.63
C GLY A 56 -5.91 2.29 0.09
N ALA A 57 -6.62 1.52 0.91
CA ALA A 57 -7.66 1.99 1.81
C ALA A 57 -7.87 0.97 2.94
N TYR A 58 -7.98 1.44 4.19
CA TYR A 58 -8.35 0.58 5.31
C TYR A 58 -9.85 0.23 5.28
N ASN A 59 -10.34 -0.59 6.21
CA ASN A 59 -11.74 -1.00 6.30
C ASN A 59 -12.24 -1.76 5.05
N SER A 60 -11.53 -2.82 4.68
CA SER A 60 -11.79 -3.67 3.49
C SER A 60 -11.67 -2.96 2.13
N GLY A 61 -11.20 -1.71 2.07
CA GLY A 61 -11.09 -0.95 0.83
C GLY A 61 -12.43 -0.57 0.22
N GLY A 62 -12.42 0.36 -0.74
CA GLY A 62 -13.64 0.84 -1.37
C GLY A 62 -14.10 -0.05 -2.51
N ASN A 63 -15.36 -0.47 -2.46
CA ASN A 63 -15.95 -1.19 -3.59
C ASN A 63 -16.00 -0.27 -4.82
N HIS A 64 -15.72 -0.83 -5.99
CA HIS A 64 -15.55 -0.11 -7.26
C HIS A 64 -14.34 0.83 -7.34
N VAL A 65 -13.51 0.85 -6.30
CA VAL A 65 -12.28 1.65 -6.26
C VAL A 65 -11.07 0.73 -6.05
N SER A 66 -10.98 0.07 -4.90
CA SER A 66 -9.85 -0.79 -4.53
C SER A 66 -9.77 -2.10 -5.34
N ASN A 67 -10.87 -2.52 -5.98
CA ASN A 67 -10.95 -3.68 -6.88
C ASN A 67 -10.92 -3.28 -8.36
N ARG A 68 -10.41 -2.09 -8.69
CA ARG A 68 -10.33 -1.56 -10.07
C ARG A 68 -8.92 -1.09 -10.38
N PHE A 69 -8.68 -0.84 -11.67
CA PHE A 69 -7.39 -0.37 -12.20
C PHE A 69 -6.90 0.92 -11.54
N LEU A 70 -7.82 1.75 -11.04
CA LEU A 70 -7.50 3.00 -10.37
C LEU A 70 -6.66 2.80 -9.10
N ASN A 71 -6.91 1.74 -8.33
CA ASN A 71 -6.12 1.45 -7.11
C ASN A 71 -4.64 1.19 -7.40
N SER A 72 -4.33 0.82 -8.63
CA SER A 72 -3.00 0.44 -9.04
C SER A 72 -2.03 1.60 -9.15
N PHE A 73 -2.53 2.83 -9.31
CA PHE A 73 -1.71 4.04 -9.24
C PHE A 73 -1.09 4.16 -7.85
N TRP A 74 -1.91 4.04 -6.79
CA TRP A 74 -1.40 3.95 -5.42
C TRP A 74 -0.46 2.75 -5.26
N TYR A 75 -0.83 1.57 -5.73
CA TYR A 75 -0.04 0.37 -5.46
C TYR A 75 1.38 0.45 -6.06
N LEU A 76 1.48 0.86 -7.33
CA LEU A 76 2.78 0.99 -8.00
C LEU A 76 3.62 2.13 -7.42
N ASP A 77 3.00 3.25 -7.05
CA ASP A 77 3.68 4.38 -6.43
C ASP A 77 4.32 3.98 -5.09
N GLN A 78 3.52 3.36 -4.20
CA GLN A 78 4.00 2.88 -2.91
C GLN A 78 5.08 1.81 -3.03
N LEU A 79 4.93 0.88 -3.98
CA LEU A 79 5.94 -0.14 -4.25
C LEU A 79 7.25 0.48 -4.77
N GLY A 80 7.14 1.50 -5.64
CA GLY A 80 8.25 2.28 -6.15
C GLY A 80 9.01 3.00 -5.03
N ILE A 81 8.29 3.74 -4.17
CA ILE A 81 8.90 4.44 -3.04
C ILE A 81 9.56 3.44 -2.08
N ALA A 82 8.89 2.34 -1.74
CA ALA A 82 9.48 1.30 -0.89
C ALA A 82 10.81 0.78 -1.46
N SER A 83 10.90 0.62 -2.78
CA SER A 83 12.12 0.19 -3.48
C SER A 83 13.25 1.22 -3.36
N CYS A 84 12.94 2.52 -3.50
CA CYS A 84 13.90 3.62 -3.35
C CYS A 84 14.56 3.65 -1.96
N TYR A 85 13.83 3.24 -0.92
CA TYR A 85 14.33 3.19 0.46
C TYR A 85 14.87 1.83 0.90
N ASN A 86 15.15 0.94 -0.06
CA ASN A 86 15.77 -0.38 0.18
C ASN A 86 14.93 -1.28 1.11
N THR A 87 13.60 -1.12 1.09
CA THR A 87 12.66 -2.04 1.72
C THR A 87 12.77 -3.40 1.04
N LYS A 88 13.01 -4.46 1.82
CA LYS A 88 13.30 -5.81 1.29
C LYS A 88 12.06 -6.66 1.01
N VAL A 89 10.95 -6.36 1.69
CA VAL A 89 9.70 -7.10 1.55
C VAL A 89 8.54 -6.12 1.58
N TYR A 90 7.55 -6.34 0.71
CA TYR A 90 6.32 -5.56 0.65
C TYR A 90 5.10 -6.49 0.70
N CYS A 91 4.44 -6.54 1.85
CA CYS A 91 3.28 -7.40 2.06
C CYS A 91 1.98 -6.65 1.73
N ARG A 92 1.42 -6.93 0.56
CA ARG A 92 0.13 -6.37 0.12
C ARG A 92 -1.05 -7.06 0.82
N GLN A 93 -1.86 -6.26 1.52
CA GLN A 93 -3.15 -6.66 2.05
C GLN A 93 -4.20 -6.59 0.92
N THR A 94 -4.83 -7.67 0.50
CA THR A 94 -4.60 -9.08 0.85
C THR A 94 -4.63 -9.93 -0.42
N LEU A 95 -4.17 -11.18 -0.35
CA LEU A 95 -4.29 -12.10 -1.48
C LEU A 95 -5.77 -12.37 -1.82
N ILE A 96 -6.60 -12.63 -0.80
CA ILE A 96 -8.03 -12.89 -0.93
C ILE A 96 -8.81 -12.32 0.26
N GLY A 97 -9.93 -11.63 -0.03
CA GLY A 97 -10.76 -10.96 0.97
C GLY A 97 -10.77 -9.43 0.83
N GLY A 98 -11.85 -8.79 1.27
CA GLY A 98 -12.06 -7.35 1.09
C GLY A 98 -12.14 -6.92 -0.38
N ASN A 99 -12.36 -5.63 -0.61
CA ASN A 99 -12.33 -5.01 -1.94
C ASN A 99 -10.90 -4.71 -2.42
N TYR A 100 -9.91 -4.66 -1.54
CA TYR A 100 -8.49 -4.52 -1.92
C TYR A 100 -7.80 -5.85 -2.26
N GLY A 101 -8.53 -6.97 -2.19
CA GLY A 101 -8.00 -8.31 -2.44
C GLY A 101 -7.48 -8.46 -3.86
N LEU A 102 -6.32 -9.10 -4.03
CA LEU A 102 -5.78 -9.38 -5.37
C LEU A 102 -6.66 -10.36 -6.15
N LEU A 103 -7.33 -11.28 -5.45
CA LEU A 103 -8.32 -12.20 -6.00
C LEU A 103 -9.72 -11.84 -5.48
N ASN A 104 -10.71 -11.92 -6.35
CA ASN A 104 -12.12 -11.86 -5.96
C ASN A 104 -12.45 -13.03 -5.03
N ALA A 105 -13.03 -12.73 -3.86
CA ALA A 105 -13.26 -13.74 -2.82
C ALA A 105 -14.31 -14.81 -3.19
N THR A 106 -15.16 -14.57 -4.18
CA THR A 106 -16.20 -15.50 -4.61
C THR A 106 -15.81 -16.25 -5.88
N THR A 107 -15.23 -15.55 -6.87
CA THR A 107 -14.94 -16.12 -8.19
C THR A 107 -13.49 -16.59 -8.35
N PHE A 108 -12.60 -16.20 -7.43
CA PHE A 108 -11.14 -16.35 -7.55
C PHE A 108 -10.53 -15.71 -8.80
N ALA A 109 -11.30 -14.89 -9.52
CA ALA A 109 -10.80 -14.12 -10.65
C ALA A 109 -9.84 -13.02 -10.14
N PRO A 110 -8.69 -12.81 -10.81
CA PRO A 110 -7.75 -11.77 -10.42
C PRO A 110 -8.32 -10.37 -10.67
N ASN A 111 -8.19 -9.49 -9.68
CA ASN A 111 -8.40 -8.06 -9.82
C ASN A 111 -7.20 -7.42 -10.54
N PRO A 112 -7.32 -6.20 -11.10
CA PRO A 112 -6.24 -5.57 -11.88
C PRO A 112 -4.88 -5.45 -11.17
N ASP A 113 -4.87 -5.30 -9.85
CA ASP A 113 -3.63 -5.24 -9.06
C ASP A 113 -2.85 -6.57 -9.02
N TYR A 114 -3.48 -7.71 -9.28
CA TYR A 114 -2.80 -9.01 -9.33
C TYR A 114 -1.75 -9.08 -10.44
N TYR A 115 -1.93 -8.30 -11.50
CA TYR A 115 -1.09 -8.32 -12.70
C TYR A 115 0.06 -7.30 -12.66
N ARG A 116 0.29 -6.62 -11.52
CA ARG A 116 1.24 -5.51 -11.42
C ARG A 116 2.26 -5.69 -10.30
#